data_AF-A0A6B3H852-F1
#
_entry.id   AF-A0A6B3H852-F1
#
_cell.length_a   1.000
_cell.length_b   1.000
_cell.length_c   1.000
_cell.angle_alpha   90.00
_cell.angle_beta   90.00
_cell.angle_gamma   90.00
#
_symmetry.space_group_name_H-M   'P 1'
#
loop_
_entity.id
_entity.type
_entity.pdbx_description
1 polymer ?
#
loop_
_entity_poly.entity_id
_entity_poly.type
_entity_poly.pdbx_seq_one_letter_code
_entity_poly.pdbx_strand_id
1 'polypeptide(L)'
;RLGAARLEKDGLRWSGWRSMRRKQLVRDVPLGSGSGASVDEDAPPLPAPLHIPQHALASALRAAVAAAPLVKLVELSRVDTLEQDRDGITVHTKEPGATWWRGSYLVGCDGARSTVRKLLDIR
;
A
#
# COMPACT_ATOMS: atom_id res chain seq x y z
N ARG A 1 -1.28 -8.02 11.81
CA ARG A 1 -1.45 -8.59 10.46
C ARG A 1 -2.46 -7.72 9.72
N LEU A 2 -2.14 -7.23 8.52
CA LEU A 2 -3.14 -6.59 7.64
C LEU A 2 -4.24 -7.64 7.41
N GLY A 3 -5.51 -7.32 7.66
CA GLY A 3 -6.65 -8.26 7.76
C GLY A 3 -7.00 -9.07 6.51
N ALA A 4 -6.05 -9.31 5.60
CA ALA A 4 -6.19 -9.98 4.32
C ALA A 4 -5.62 -11.42 4.36
N ALA A 5 -6.08 -12.23 5.32
CA ALA A 5 -5.56 -13.58 5.55
C ALA A 5 -5.72 -14.55 4.37
N ARG A 6 -6.55 -14.22 3.37
CA ARG A 6 -6.84 -15.07 2.20
C ARG A 6 -5.92 -14.83 1.00
N LEU A 7 -5.04 -13.83 1.04
CA LEU A 7 -4.17 -13.48 -0.09
C LEU A 7 -3.26 -14.62 -0.56
N GLU A 8 -2.93 -15.56 0.32
CA GLU A 8 -2.14 -16.74 -0.06
C GLU A 8 -2.83 -17.63 -1.09
N LYS A 9 -4.17 -17.61 -1.17
CA LYS A 9 -4.93 -18.37 -2.17
C LYS A 9 -4.90 -17.73 -3.55
N ASP A 10 -4.66 -16.42 -3.61
CA ASP A 10 -4.68 -15.62 -4.83
C ASP A 10 -3.27 -15.37 -5.37
N GLY A 11 -2.25 -16.04 -4.80
CA GLY A 11 -0.85 -15.78 -5.06
C GLY A 11 0.02 -17.03 -5.09
N LEU A 12 1.28 -16.81 -5.47
CA LEU A 12 2.33 -17.82 -5.45
C LEU A 12 3.52 -17.32 -4.65
N ARG A 13 3.99 -18.11 -3.68
CA ARG A 13 5.26 -17.81 -3.00
C ARG A 13 6.42 -18.14 -3.92
N TRP A 14 7.23 -17.15 -4.24
CA TRP A 14 8.46 -17.39 -4.99
C TRP A 14 9.48 -18.06 -4.10
N SER A 15 10.19 -19.05 -4.65
CA SER A 15 11.28 -19.74 -3.95
C SER A 15 12.66 -19.18 -4.28
N GLY A 16 12.78 -18.45 -5.38
CA GLY A 16 14.05 -17.91 -5.84
C GLY A 16 13.97 -17.21 -7.19
N TRP A 17 15.04 -16.53 -7.57
CA TRP A 17 15.23 -15.94 -8.88
C TRP A 17 16.50 -16.45 -9.54
N ARG A 18 16.40 -16.88 -10.80
CA ARG A 18 17.52 -17.37 -11.60
C ARG A 18 17.71 -16.51 -12.84
N SER A 19 18.96 -16.15 -13.12
CA SER A 19 19.36 -15.53 -14.38
C SER A 19 20.22 -16.48 -15.19
N MET A 20 19.96 -16.58 -16.49
CA MET A 20 20.66 -17.48 -17.40
C MET A 20 21.19 -16.74 -18.61
N ARG A 21 22.36 -17.15 -19.11
CA ARG A 21 22.96 -16.65 -20.36
C ARG A 21 23.43 -17.83 -21.20
N ARG A 22 22.96 -17.95 -22.44
CA ARG A 22 23.29 -19.07 -23.35
C ARG A 22 23.07 -20.46 -22.68
N LYS A 23 21.95 -20.63 -21.98
CA LYS A 23 21.61 -21.84 -21.20
C LYS A 23 22.54 -22.14 -20.01
N GLN A 24 23.51 -21.27 -19.69
CA GLN A 24 24.30 -21.37 -18.46
C GLN A 24 23.68 -20.52 -17.35
N LEU A 25 23.62 -21.07 -16.14
CA LEU A 25 23.20 -20.33 -14.94
C LEU A 25 24.26 -19.28 -14.60
N VAL A 26 23.85 -18.02 -14.49
CA VAL A 26 24.73 -16.90 -14.14
C VAL A 26 24.55 -16.50 -12.68
N ARG A 27 23.30 -16.52 -12.19
CA ARG A 27 22.97 -16.18 -10.81
C ARG A 27 21.76 -16.96 -10.35
N ASP A 28 21.82 -17.47 -9.13
CA ASP A 28 20.69 -18.05 -8.41
C ASP A 28 20.55 -17.32 -7.08
N VAL A 29 19.34 -16.87 -6.76
CA VAL A 29 19.02 -16.10 -5.55
C VAL A 29 17.85 -16.81 -4.88
N PRO A 30 18.07 -17.65 -3.85
CA PRO A 30 16.97 -18.21 -3.08
C PRO A 30 16.21 -17.08 -2.36
N LEU A 31 14.91 -17.26 -2.16
CA LEU A 31 14.05 -16.32 -1.45
C LEU A 31 13.36 -17.02 -0.28
N GLY A 32 13.33 -16.36 0.89
CA GLY A 32 12.66 -16.84 2.10
C GLY A 32 13.59 -17.14 3.27
N SER A 33 13.08 -17.80 4.30
CA SER A 33 13.83 -18.11 5.52
C SER A 33 15.08 -18.93 5.20
N GLY A 34 16.25 -18.37 5.50
CA GLY A 34 17.56 -18.95 5.19
C GLY A 34 18.25 -18.39 3.95
N SER A 35 17.66 -17.42 3.24
CA SER A 35 18.30 -16.79 2.06
C SER A 35 19.43 -15.79 2.39
N GLY A 36 19.80 -15.64 3.67
CA GLY A 36 20.84 -14.71 4.14
C GLY A 36 20.57 -13.23 3.82
N ALA A 37 19.34 -12.89 3.41
CA ALA A 37 18.95 -11.58 2.91
C ALA A 37 18.29 -10.70 4.00
N SER A 38 18.52 -11.00 5.27
CA SER A 38 18.11 -10.12 6.37
C SER A 38 19.10 -8.98 6.47
N VAL A 39 18.63 -7.76 6.23
CA VAL A 39 19.40 -6.52 6.39
C VAL A 39 19.68 -6.21 7.87
N ASP A 40 18.92 -6.82 8.79
CA ASP A 40 19.13 -6.81 10.23
C ASP A 40 19.37 -8.25 10.71
N GLU A 41 20.53 -8.55 11.30
CA GLU A 41 20.86 -9.89 11.80
C GLU A 41 19.94 -10.35 12.95
N ASP A 42 19.35 -9.42 13.69
CA ASP A 42 18.45 -9.70 14.81
C ASP A 42 16.97 -9.85 14.40
N ALA A 43 16.63 -9.61 13.12
CA ALA A 43 15.25 -9.73 12.65
C ALA A 43 14.90 -11.19 12.33
N PRO A 44 13.72 -11.69 12.75
CA PRO A 44 13.29 -13.03 12.40
C PRO A 44 13.19 -13.17 10.87
N PRO A 45 13.58 -14.33 10.30
CA PRO A 45 13.57 -14.53 8.86
C PRO A 45 12.17 -14.33 8.28
N LEU A 46 12.07 -13.41 7.32
CA LEU A 46 10.82 -13.16 6.62
C LEU A 46 10.48 -14.32 5.68
N PRO A 47 9.18 -14.66 5.52
CA PRO A 47 8.76 -15.66 4.56
C PRO A 47 9.07 -15.19 3.13
N ALA A 48 9.23 -16.13 2.22
CA ALA A 48 9.50 -15.81 0.82
C ALA A 48 8.39 -14.91 0.22
N PRO A 49 8.72 -13.98 -0.68
CA PRO A 49 7.76 -13.03 -1.24
C PRO A 49 6.53 -13.73 -1.82
N LEU A 50 5.36 -13.24 -1.46
CA LEU A 50 4.11 -13.67 -2.05
C LEU A 50 3.86 -12.84 -3.31
N HIS A 51 3.98 -13.46 -4.48
CA HIS A 51 3.65 -12.84 -5.74
C HIS A 51 2.14 -12.94 -5.98
N ILE A 52 1.48 -11.79 -6.00
CA ILE A 52 0.04 -11.66 -6.17
C ILE A 52 -0.27 -10.56 -7.18
N PRO A 53 -1.35 -10.69 -7.96
CA PRO A 53 -1.78 -9.61 -8.81
C PRO A 53 -2.29 -8.44 -7.96
N GLN A 54 -2.01 -7.21 -8.39
CA GLN A 54 -2.36 -5.99 -7.65
C GLN A 54 -3.87 -5.88 -7.39
N HIS A 55 -4.73 -6.32 -8.31
CA HIS A 55 -6.18 -6.24 -8.14
C HIS A 55 -6.67 -7.14 -6.98
N ALA A 56 -6.08 -8.32 -6.80
CA ALA A 56 -6.42 -9.20 -5.68
C ALA A 56 -5.98 -8.60 -4.34
N LEU A 57 -4.76 -8.03 -4.31
CA LEU A 57 -4.27 -7.29 -3.14
C LEU A 57 -5.21 -6.14 -2.76
N ALA A 58 -5.53 -5.28 -3.73
CA ALA A 58 -6.36 -4.11 -3.51
C ALA A 58 -7.77 -4.49 -3.02
N SER A 59 -8.39 -5.51 -3.62
CA SER A 59 -9.69 -6.02 -3.20
C SER A 59 -9.68 -6.54 -1.76
N ALA A 60 -8.66 -7.33 -1.39
CA ALA A 60 -8.57 -7.87 -0.04
C ALA A 60 -8.32 -6.78 1.02
N LEU A 61 -7.47 -5.79 0.71
CA LEU A 61 -7.24 -4.65 1.60
C LEU A 61 -8.49 -3.78 1.74
N ARG A 62 -9.23 -3.54 0.65
CA ARG A 62 -10.50 -2.80 0.69
C ARG A 62 -11.53 -3.52 1.57
N ALA A 63 -11.64 -4.84 1.45
CA ALA A 63 -12.52 -5.65 2.29
C ALA A 63 -12.13 -5.57 3.78
N ALA A 64 -10.82 -5.65 4.09
CA ALA A 64 -10.34 -5.51 5.46
C ALA A 64 -10.64 -4.13 6.06
N VAL A 65 -10.49 -3.06 5.26
CA VAL A 65 -10.84 -1.70 5.66
C VAL A 65 -12.35 -1.54 5.88
N ALA A 66 -13.18 -2.08 4.98
CA ALA A 66 -14.63 -2.03 5.10
C ALA A 66 -15.16 -2.75 6.35
N ALA A 67 -14.42 -3.76 6.84
CA ALA A 67 -14.74 -4.47 8.08
C ALA A 67 -14.21 -3.78 9.35
N ALA A 68 -13.40 -2.73 9.23
CA ALA A 68 -12.80 -2.07 10.39
C ALA A 68 -13.78 -1.04 10.99
N PRO A 69 -14.16 -1.16 12.28
CA PRO A 69 -15.20 -0.32 12.88
C PRO A 69 -14.80 1.17 13.03
N LEU A 70 -13.50 1.45 13.01
CA LEU A 70 -12.94 2.80 13.17
C LEU A 70 -12.67 3.49 11.84
N VAL A 71 -12.99 2.87 10.71
CA VAL A 71 -12.73 3.44 9.38
C VAL A 71 -14.04 3.76 8.68
N LYS A 72 -14.21 5.01 8.27
CA LYS A 72 -15.27 5.43 7.36
C LYS A 72 -14.70 5.48 5.95
N LEU A 73 -15.12 4.56 5.09
CA LEU A 73 -14.78 4.59 3.67
C LEU A 73 -15.80 5.44 2.92
N VAL A 74 -15.34 6.48 2.23
CA VAL A 74 -16.19 7.32 1.37
C VAL A 74 -15.61 7.27 -0.03
N GLU A 75 -16.29 6.51 -0.89
CA GLU A 75 -15.86 6.28 -2.26
C GLU A 75 -16.23 7.46 -3.15
N LEU A 76 -15.51 7.61 -4.27
CA LEU A 76 -15.75 8.66 -5.27
C LEU A 76 -15.62 10.11 -4.77
N SER A 77 -15.11 10.32 -3.55
CA SER A 77 -14.88 11.65 -2.98
C SER A 77 -13.51 12.19 -3.34
N ARG A 78 -13.44 13.02 -4.38
CA ARG A 78 -12.17 13.59 -4.84
C ARG A 78 -11.83 14.86 -4.07
N VAL A 79 -10.68 14.92 -3.44
CA VAL A 79 -10.15 16.15 -2.82
C VAL A 79 -9.88 17.21 -3.89
N ASP A 80 -10.29 18.45 -3.63
CA ASP A 80 -9.97 19.61 -4.47
C ASP A 80 -9.46 20.83 -3.69
N THR A 81 -9.74 20.91 -2.39
CA THR A 81 -9.31 22.03 -1.53
C THR A 81 -8.77 21.50 -0.21
N LEU A 82 -7.73 22.15 0.30
CA LEU A 82 -7.07 21.84 1.55
C LEU A 82 -6.71 23.14 2.24
N GLU A 83 -7.11 23.27 3.50
CA GLU A 83 -6.74 24.37 4.38
C GLU A 83 -6.13 23.79 5.68
N GLN A 84 -5.06 24.42 6.15
CA GLN A 84 -4.39 24.04 7.40
C GLN A 84 -4.31 25.25 8.32
N ASP A 85 -4.63 25.02 9.60
CA ASP A 85 -4.44 25.98 10.67
C ASP A 85 -3.71 25.32 11.85
N ARG A 86 -3.56 26.05 12.95
CA ARG A 86 -2.85 25.57 14.16
C ARG A 86 -3.54 24.36 14.83
N ASP A 87 -4.83 24.19 14.59
CA ASP A 87 -5.71 23.24 15.28
C ASP A 87 -6.07 22.03 14.39
N GLY A 88 -5.57 21.97 13.13
CA GLY A 88 -5.76 20.82 12.24
C GLY A 88 -5.87 21.15 10.75
N ILE A 89 -6.46 20.20 10.00
CA ILE A 89 -6.62 20.23 8.55
C ILE A 89 -8.10 20.16 8.19
N THR A 90 -8.54 21.04 7.32
CA THR A 90 -9.85 21.03 6.68
C THR A 90 -9.70 20.68 5.19
N VAL A 91 -10.48 19.72 4.71
CA VAL A 91 -10.43 19.25 3.31
C VAL A 91 -11.80 19.29 2.68
N HIS A 92 -11.90 19.84 1.47
CA HIS A 92 -13.09 19.73 0.65
C HIS A 92 -12.94 18.56 -0.32
N THR A 93 -14.01 17.77 -0.44
CA THR A 93 -14.15 16.74 -1.47
C THR A 93 -15.31 17.07 -2.38
N LYS A 94 -15.19 16.75 -3.67
CA LYS A 94 -16.27 16.84 -4.66
C LYS A 94 -16.81 15.47 -5.07
N GLU A 95 -18.10 15.47 -5.43
CA GLU A 95 -18.88 14.39 -6.05
C GLU A 95 -18.91 13.04 -5.28
N PRO A 96 -19.96 12.22 -5.48
CA PRO A 96 -21.35 12.66 -5.66
C PRO A 96 -21.90 13.39 -4.41
N GLY A 97 -21.11 13.58 -3.35
CA GLY A 97 -21.50 14.27 -2.12
C GLY A 97 -20.46 15.29 -1.69
N ALA A 98 -20.44 16.44 -2.36
CA ALA A 98 -19.50 17.50 -2.03
C ALA A 98 -19.65 17.93 -0.56
N THR A 99 -18.54 17.94 0.18
CA THR A 99 -18.58 18.20 1.62
C THR A 99 -17.20 18.54 2.17
N TRP A 100 -17.19 19.02 3.41
CA TRP A 100 -16.00 19.38 4.17
C TRP A 100 -15.72 18.35 5.26
N TRP A 101 -14.44 18.03 5.43
CA TRP A 101 -13.92 17.12 6.44
C TRP A 101 -12.93 17.87 7.32
N ARG A 102 -12.95 17.60 8.63
CA ARG A 102 -11.98 18.13 9.59
C ARG A 102 -11.25 16.98 10.26
N GLY A 103 -9.93 17.09 10.39
CA GLY A 103 -9.11 16.14 11.11
C GLY A 103 -7.82 16.76 11.61
N SER A 104 -7.14 16.09 12.54
CA SER A 104 -5.85 16.55 13.06
C SER A 104 -4.71 16.39 12.05
N TYR A 105 -4.84 15.43 11.13
CA TYR A 105 -3.83 15.10 10.12
C TYR A 105 -4.49 14.69 8.80
N LEU A 106 -3.75 14.90 7.71
CA LEU A 106 -4.09 14.40 6.38
C LEU A 106 -2.90 13.63 5.81
N VAL A 107 -3.17 12.46 5.21
CA VAL A 107 -2.15 11.64 4.53
C VAL A 107 -2.52 11.49 3.06
N GLY A 108 -1.67 12.01 2.17
CA GLY A 108 -1.85 11.94 0.72
C GLY A 108 -1.47 10.58 0.13
N CYS A 109 -2.40 9.62 0.14
CA CYS A 109 -2.24 8.30 -0.49
C CYS A 109 -2.75 8.26 -1.95
N ASP A 110 -2.68 9.38 -2.67
CA ASP A 110 -3.33 9.63 -3.97
C ASP A 110 -2.38 9.50 -5.19
N GLY A 111 -1.25 8.81 -4.99
CA GLY A 111 -0.37 8.32 -6.06
C GLY A 111 0.54 9.37 -6.69
N ALA A 112 1.19 9.01 -7.80
CA ALA A 112 2.25 9.82 -8.43
C ALA A 112 1.82 11.25 -8.79
N ARG A 113 0.55 11.44 -9.16
CA ARG A 113 -0.04 12.74 -9.54
C ARG A 113 -0.77 13.44 -8.39
N SER A 114 -0.41 13.10 -7.14
CA SER A 114 -1.03 13.57 -5.90
C SER A 114 -1.57 15.00 -5.98
N THR A 115 -2.87 15.13 -5.76
CA THR A 115 -3.55 16.40 -5.53
C THR A 115 -3.13 16.98 -4.20
N VAL A 116 -3.02 16.17 -3.14
CA VAL A 116 -2.63 16.66 -1.79
C VAL A 116 -1.27 17.34 -1.84
N ARG A 117 -0.28 16.69 -2.46
CA ARG A 117 1.07 17.26 -2.63
C ARG A 117 1.05 18.61 -3.37
N LYS A 118 0.24 18.71 -4.43
CA LYS A 118 0.11 19.94 -5.23
C LYS A 118 -0.59 21.06 -4.48
N LEU A 119 -1.65 20.76 -3.71
CA LEU A 119 -2.36 21.74 -2.89
C LEU A 119 -1.48 22.32 -1.77
N LEU A 120 -0.46 21.56 -1.34
CA LEU A 120 0.55 22.01 -0.39
C LEU A 120 1.76 22.69 -1.05
N ASP A 121 1.76 22.88 -2.37
CA ASP A 121 2.87 23.41 -3.18
C ASP A 121 4.22 22.69 -2.95
N ILE A 122 4.16 21.37 -2.70
CA ILE A 122 5.35 20.52 -2.54
C ILE A 122 5.76 19.98 -3.92
N ARG A 123 7.04 20.15 -4.28
CA ARG A 123 7.59 19.75 -5.58
C ARG A 123 8.29 18.40 -5.54
#